data_AF-A0A957IX21-F1
#
_entry.id   AF-A0A957IX21-F1
#
_cell.length_a   1.000
_cell.length_b   1.000
_cell.length_c   1.000
_cell.angle_alpha   90.00
_cell.angle_beta   90.00
_cell.angle_gamma   90.00
#
_symmetry.space_group_name_H-M   'P 1'
#
loop_
_entity.id
_entity.type
_entity.pdbx_description
1 polymer ?
#
loop_
_entity_poly.entity_id
_entity_poly.type
_entity_poly.pdbx_seq_one_letter_code
_entity_poly.pdbx_strand_id
1 'polypeptide(L)'
;MTDLVPDSGYYYPNRMGRILLVSMEEVMGRNGLNALLNLTNMRQFIQEPPPDNLERAFDFAHIANLTQGLDEIYGPRGGRGLALRGGRAIFSRGLTQFGALAGVGDLAFKVLPLQTKLKIGVPAVARIFTQFSDQTSRVEDYGDHFLYYIDRCSMCWERTSER
;
A
#
# COMPACT_ATOMS: atom_id res chain seq x y z
N MET A 1 6.25 0.35 21.11
CA MET A 1 6.52 -0.66 20.06
C MET A 1 7.82 -1.36 20.38
N THR A 2 7.72 -2.61 20.86
CA THR A 2 8.85 -3.27 21.55
C THR A 2 9.85 -3.90 20.58
N ASP A 3 9.44 -4.26 19.36
CA ASP A 3 10.36 -4.75 18.32
C ASP A 3 9.88 -4.29 16.94
N LEU A 4 10.76 -3.61 16.20
CA LEU A 4 10.57 -3.30 14.79
C LEU A 4 10.85 -4.55 13.96
N VAL A 5 10.04 -4.78 12.93
CA VAL A 5 10.33 -5.78 11.90
C VAL A 5 11.65 -5.38 11.20
N PRO A 6 12.66 -6.28 11.15
CA PRO A 6 13.91 -6.02 10.46
C PRO A 6 13.72 -6.02 8.93
N ASP A 7 14.70 -5.48 8.20
CA ASP A 7 14.67 -5.41 6.74
C ASP A 7 14.39 -6.77 6.11
N SER A 8 13.46 -6.79 5.17
CA SER A 8 12.93 -8.01 4.56
C SER A 8 13.75 -8.49 3.37
N GLY A 9 14.48 -7.58 2.70
CA GLY A 9 15.10 -7.85 1.40
C GLY A 9 14.10 -7.90 0.23
N TYR A 10 12.83 -7.51 0.47
CA TYR A 10 11.77 -7.43 -0.52
C TYR A 10 11.25 -5.99 -0.61
N TYR A 11 10.97 -5.55 -1.83
CA TYR A 11 10.85 -4.12 -2.09
C TYR A 11 9.62 -3.75 -2.92
N TYR A 12 9.02 -2.62 -2.56
CA TYR A 12 8.24 -1.79 -3.46
C TYR A 12 9.13 -0.83 -4.26
N PRO A 13 8.67 -0.36 -5.43
CA PRO A 13 9.30 0.76 -6.10
C PRO A 13 9.17 2.02 -5.23
N ASN A 14 10.17 2.90 -5.27
CA ASN A 14 10.18 4.15 -4.48
C ASN A 14 8.90 4.96 -4.68
N ARG A 15 8.36 5.04 -5.90
CA ARG A 15 7.08 5.69 -6.20
C ARG A 15 5.91 5.16 -5.38
N MET A 16 5.81 3.84 -5.14
CA MET A 16 4.74 3.28 -4.29
C MET A 16 4.94 3.66 -2.83
N GLY A 17 6.18 3.61 -2.33
CA GLY A 17 6.52 4.10 -0.98
C GLY A 17 6.19 5.59 -0.82
N ARG A 18 6.48 6.40 -1.83
CA ARG A 18 6.12 7.83 -1.86
C ARG A 18 4.62 8.06 -1.81
N ILE A 19 3.83 7.32 -2.62
CA ILE A 19 2.36 7.39 -2.57
C ILE A 19 1.85 7.05 -1.17
N LEU A 20 2.37 5.97 -0.57
CA LEU A 20 1.99 5.55 0.78
C LEU A 20 2.18 6.70 1.78
N LEU A 21 3.37 7.29 1.84
CA LEU A 21 3.66 8.35 2.82
C LEU A 21 2.81 9.61 2.58
N VAL A 22 2.64 10.03 1.32
CA VAL A 22 1.80 11.18 0.97
C VAL A 22 0.33 10.93 1.34
N SER A 23 -0.19 9.73 1.07
CA SER A 23 -1.55 9.34 1.44
C SER A 23 -1.75 9.26 2.95
N MET A 24 -0.75 8.82 3.70
CA MET A 24 -0.80 8.81 5.15
C MET A 24 -0.83 10.24 5.70
N GLU A 25 0.03 11.12 5.19
CA GLU A 25 0.04 12.54 5.56
C GLU A 25 -1.31 13.22 5.34
N GLU A 26 -1.95 12.97 4.18
CA GLU A 26 -3.28 13.51 3.87
C GLU A 26 -4.32 13.12 4.91
N VAL A 27 -4.22 11.89 5.45
CA VAL A 27 -5.24 11.30 6.31
C VAL A 27 -5.04 11.60 7.81
N MET A 28 -3.79 11.73 8.26
CA MET A 28 -3.44 11.96 9.67
C MET A 28 -2.76 13.31 9.95
N GLY A 29 -2.49 14.09 8.91
CA GLY A 29 -1.75 15.35 8.97
C GLY A 29 -0.23 15.17 9.11
N ARG A 30 0.51 16.24 8.81
CA ARG A 30 1.98 16.28 8.88
C ARG A 30 2.52 15.83 10.25
N ASN A 31 1.93 16.33 11.33
CA ASN A 31 2.38 15.99 12.69
C ASN A 31 2.13 14.51 13.02
N GLY A 32 1.00 13.95 12.59
CA GLY A 32 0.71 12.53 12.76
C GLY A 32 1.68 11.64 12.00
N LEU A 33 1.98 11.99 10.73
CA LEU A 33 2.96 11.25 9.94
C LEU A 33 4.36 11.34 10.56
N ASN A 34 4.78 12.53 10.99
CA ASN A 34 6.09 12.70 11.64
C ASN A 34 6.18 11.89 12.94
N ALA A 35 5.12 11.86 13.76
CA ALA A 35 5.10 11.03 14.97
C ALA A 35 5.24 9.54 14.63
N LEU A 36 4.53 9.08 13.60
CA LEU A 36 4.62 7.70 13.14
C LEU A 36 6.01 7.35 12.62
N LEU A 37 6.58 8.17 11.73
CA LEU A 37 7.94 7.96 11.20
C LEU A 37 9.01 7.97 12.30
N ASN A 38 8.83 8.79 13.34
CA ASN A 38 9.71 8.77 14.51
C ASN A 38 9.59 7.48 15.31
N LEU A 39 8.36 7.01 15.56
CA LEU A 39 8.08 5.76 16.28
C LEU A 39 8.65 4.55 15.54
N THR A 40 8.60 4.56 14.21
CA THR A 40 8.98 3.42 13.38
C THR A 40 10.42 3.51 12.84
N ASN A 41 11.27 4.36 13.43
CA ASN A 41 12.66 4.59 13.05
C ASN A 41 12.88 4.93 11.56
N MET A 42 11.98 5.70 10.97
CA MET A 42 11.97 6.10 9.55
C MET A 42 12.09 7.63 9.36
N ARG A 43 12.86 8.27 10.24
CA ARG A 43 13.00 9.74 10.28
C ARG A 43 13.57 10.34 9.00
N GLN A 44 14.35 9.56 8.23
CA GLN A 44 14.88 9.98 6.93
C GLN A 44 13.77 10.48 5.99
N PHE A 45 12.60 9.83 6.02
CA PHE A 45 11.48 10.20 5.15
C PHE A 45 10.73 11.47 5.59
N ILE A 46 11.07 12.05 6.75
CA ILE A 46 10.55 13.36 7.17
C ILE A 46 11.18 14.47 6.32
N GLN A 47 12.48 14.37 6.06
CA GLN A 47 13.23 15.37 5.30
C GLN A 47 13.29 15.03 3.82
N GLU A 48 13.51 13.75 3.51
CA GLU A 48 13.70 13.28 2.15
C GLU A 48 12.72 12.13 1.84
N PRO A 49 11.57 12.42 1.21
CA PRO A 49 10.65 11.37 0.80
C PRO A 49 11.28 10.47 -0.26
N PRO A 50 10.83 9.21 -0.42
CA PRO A 50 11.34 8.31 -1.45
C PRO A 50 11.35 8.96 -2.83
N PRO A 51 12.39 8.74 -3.66
CA PRO A 51 12.47 9.29 -5.01
C PRO A 51 11.25 8.91 -5.85
N ASP A 52 10.84 9.79 -6.77
CA ASP A 52 9.71 9.50 -7.68
C ASP A 52 10.15 8.66 -8.90
N ASN A 53 10.64 7.45 -8.65
CA ASN A 53 11.10 6.51 -9.67
C ASN A 53 10.57 5.07 -9.41
N LEU A 54 10.84 4.16 -10.34
CA LEU A 54 10.39 2.76 -10.26
C LEU A 54 11.47 1.82 -9.70
N GLU A 55 12.54 2.34 -9.11
CA GLU A 55 13.57 1.51 -8.49
C GLU A 55 13.01 0.83 -7.24
N ARG A 56 13.18 -0.48 -7.17
CA ARG A 56 12.75 -1.34 -6.04
C ARG A 56 13.69 -1.12 -4.85
N ALA A 57 13.37 -0.14 -4.01
CA ALA A 57 14.20 0.24 -2.86
C ALA A 57 13.39 0.61 -1.60
N PHE A 58 12.06 0.49 -1.63
CA PHE A 58 11.23 0.71 -0.45
C PHE A 58 10.88 -0.63 0.22
N ASP A 59 11.62 -0.99 1.29
CA ASP A 59 11.54 -2.31 1.94
C ASP A 59 10.14 -2.62 2.54
N PHE A 60 9.72 -3.89 2.49
CA PHE A 60 8.45 -4.32 3.08
C PHE A 60 8.38 -4.13 4.59
N ALA A 61 9.51 -4.24 5.29
CA ALA A 61 9.59 -4.00 6.74
C ALA A 61 9.11 -2.59 7.09
N HIS A 62 9.40 -1.58 6.26
CA HIS A 62 8.88 -0.23 6.45
C HIS A 62 7.35 -0.21 6.49
N ILE A 63 6.69 -1.03 5.67
CA ILE A 63 5.22 -1.05 5.55
C ILE A 63 4.60 -1.80 6.73
N ALA A 64 5.19 -2.93 7.10
CA ALA A 64 4.81 -3.66 8.30
C ALA A 64 4.91 -2.75 9.54
N ASN A 65 6.04 -2.06 9.71
CA ASN A 65 6.27 -1.15 10.83
C ASN A 65 5.34 0.07 10.80
N LEU A 66 5.08 0.69 9.64
CA LEU A 66 4.11 1.79 9.52
C LEU A 66 2.69 1.35 9.90
N THR A 67 2.25 0.19 9.41
CA THR A 67 0.91 -0.32 9.68
C THR A 67 0.74 -0.76 11.13
N GLN A 68 1.75 -1.36 11.75
CA GLN A 68 1.77 -1.65 13.18
C GLN A 68 1.79 -0.37 14.03
N GLY A 69 2.59 0.63 13.63
CA GLY A 69 2.68 1.91 14.34
C GLY A 69 1.36 2.69 14.34
N LEU A 70 0.50 2.51 13.32
CA LEU A 70 -0.86 3.06 13.33
C LEU A 70 -1.69 2.51 14.50
N ASP A 71 -1.62 1.20 14.73
CA ASP A 71 -2.35 0.56 15.82
C ASP A 71 -1.76 0.95 17.18
N GLU A 72 -0.45 1.14 17.27
CA GLU A 72 0.23 1.60 18.49
C GLU A 72 -0.17 3.04 18.88
N ILE A 73 -0.20 3.97 17.93
CA ILE A 73 -0.50 5.39 18.22
C ILE A 73 -1.99 5.62 18.45
N TYR A 74 -2.85 4.96 17.67
CA TYR A 74 -4.28 5.28 17.60
C TYR A 74 -5.19 4.19 18.16
N GLY A 75 -4.62 3.07 18.64
CA GLY A 75 -5.33 1.88 19.08
C GLY A 75 -6.00 1.11 17.93
N PRO A 76 -6.46 -0.13 18.15
CA PRO A 76 -6.96 -1.00 17.07
C PRO A 76 -8.13 -0.43 16.27
N ARG A 77 -9.01 0.35 16.91
CA ARG A 77 -10.16 0.99 16.22
C ARG A 77 -9.74 2.23 15.43
N GLY A 78 -8.89 3.07 16.01
CA GLY A 78 -8.39 4.28 15.37
C GLY A 78 -7.45 3.95 14.21
N GLY A 79 -6.52 3.02 14.43
CA GLY A 79 -5.60 2.48 13.44
C GLY A 79 -6.34 1.90 12.23
N ARG A 80 -7.36 1.05 12.45
CA ARG A 80 -8.23 0.54 11.37
C ARG A 80 -8.90 1.67 10.58
N GLY A 81 -9.44 2.68 11.27
CA GLY A 81 -10.09 3.81 10.62
C GLY A 81 -9.13 4.61 9.73
N LEU A 82 -7.90 4.84 10.21
CA LEU A 82 -6.83 5.50 9.46
C LEU A 82 -6.36 4.66 8.28
N ALA A 83 -6.14 3.35 8.48
CA ALA A 83 -5.73 2.43 7.43
C ALA A 83 -6.75 2.37 6.29
N LEU A 84 -8.06 2.36 6.59
CA LEU A 84 -9.11 2.38 5.57
C LEU A 84 -9.14 3.70 4.77
N ARG A 85 -8.96 4.84 5.44
CA ARG A 85 -8.88 6.15 4.75
C ARG A 85 -7.59 6.24 3.92
N GLY A 86 -6.47 5.80 4.49
CA GLY A 86 -5.18 5.71 3.81
C GLY A 86 -5.26 4.84 2.56
N GLY A 87 -5.86 3.64 2.66
CA GLY A 87 -6.07 2.75 1.52
C GLY A 87 -6.89 3.38 0.40
N ARG A 88 -7.94 4.15 0.71
CA ARG A 88 -8.70 4.91 -0.30
C ARG A 88 -7.86 5.98 -0.98
N ALA A 89 -7.06 6.73 -0.21
CA ALA A 89 -6.16 7.74 -0.73
C ALA A 89 -5.07 7.12 -1.62
N ILE A 90 -4.47 6.00 -1.18
CA ILE A 90 -3.47 5.23 -1.94
C ILE A 90 -4.09 4.74 -3.25
N PHE A 91 -5.29 4.17 -3.21
CA PHE A 91 -5.96 3.66 -4.40
C PHE A 91 -6.24 4.78 -5.41
N SER A 92 -6.75 5.93 -4.95
CA SER A 92 -7.00 7.09 -5.81
C SER A 92 -5.72 7.58 -6.52
N ARG A 93 -4.63 7.77 -5.76
CA ARG A 93 -3.35 8.24 -6.30
C ARG A 93 -2.67 7.18 -7.19
N GLY A 94 -2.72 5.93 -6.75
CA GLY A 94 -2.21 4.78 -7.48
C GLY A 94 -2.91 4.61 -8.83
N LEU A 95 -4.23 4.84 -8.89
CA LEU A 95 -4.97 4.79 -10.16
C LEU A 95 -4.52 5.89 -11.13
N THR A 96 -4.22 7.10 -10.65
CA THR A 96 -3.68 8.16 -11.51
C THR A 96 -2.29 7.82 -12.07
N GLN A 97 -1.42 7.20 -11.27
CA GLN A 97 -0.02 6.96 -11.66
C GLN A 97 0.21 5.62 -12.37
N PHE A 98 -0.45 4.55 -11.93
CA PHE A 98 -0.30 3.19 -12.44
C PHE A 98 -1.50 2.71 -13.26
N GLY A 99 -2.67 3.35 -13.13
CA GLY A 99 -3.84 2.96 -13.90
C GLY A 99 -3.64 3.13 -15.40
N ALA A 100 -2.88 4.15 -15.84
CA ALA A 100 -2.50 4.30 -17.24
C ALA A 100 -1.64 3.12 -17.74
N LEU A 101 -0.68 2.65 -16.92
CA LEU A 101 0.18 1.51 -17.27
C LEU A 101 -0.59 0.19 -17.40
N ALA A 102 -1.74 0.08 -16.74
CA ALA A 102 -2.60 -1.09 -16.79
C ALA A 102 -3.85 -0.92 -17.68
N GLY A 103 -3.98 0.18 -18.41
CA GLY A 103 -5.14 0.43 -19.29
C GLY A 103 -6.47 0.66 -18.55
N VAL A 104 -6.41 1.03 -17.27
CA VAL A 104 -7.59 1.26 -16.39
C VAL A 104 -7.71 2.70 -15.89
N GLY A 105 -6.81 3.58 -16.33
CA GLY A 105 -6.77 5.00 -15.95
C GLY A 105 -7.54 5.93 -16.90
N ASP A 106 -7.96 5.45 -18.07
CA ASP A 106 -8.59 6.27 -19.10
C ASP A 106 -10.09 6.54 -18.83
N LEU A 107 -10.65 7.49 -19.58
CA LEU A 107 -12.06 7.86 -19.44
C LEU A 107 -13.00 6.72 -19.87
N ALA A 108 -12.58 5.90 -20.84
CA ALA A 108 -13.36 4.78 -21.35
C ALA A 108 -13.56 3.72 -20.25
N PHE A 109 -12.55 3.46 -19.44
CA PHE A 109 -12.63 2.56 -18.29
C PHE A 109 -13.62 3.09 -17.24
N LYS A 110 -13.64 4.41 -16.99
CA LYS A 110 -14.52 5.04 -16.01
C LYS A 110 -16.01 4.89 -16.35
N VAL A 111 -16.38 4.75 -17.62
CA VAL A 111 -17.79 4.60 -18.03
C VAL A 111 -18.27 3.15 -18.08
N LEU A 112 -17.37 2.17 -17.92
CA LEU A 112 -17.74 0.76 -17.94
C LEU A 112 -18.72 0.39 -16.80
N PRO A 113 -19.62 -0.59 -17.02
CA PRO A 113 -20.41 -1.20 -15.95
C PRO A 113 -19.51 -1.75 -14.84
N LEU A 114 -19.99 -1.73 -13.59
CA LEU A 114 -19.20 -2.16 -12.42
C LEU A 114 -18.61 -3.57 -12.60
N GLN A 115 -19.40 -4.52 -13.10
CA GLN A 115 -18.94 -5.90 -13.32
C GLN A 115 -17.76 -5.95 -14.30
N THR A 116 -17.83 -5.21 -15.39
CA THR A 116 -16.73 -5.11 -16.36
C THR A 116 -15.50 -4.43 -15.74
N LYS A 117 -15.69 -3.37 -14.93
CA LYS A 117 -14.59 -2.74 -14.19
C LYS A 117 -13.90 -3.70 -13.24
N LEU A 118 -14.66 -4.55 -12.53
CA LEU A 118 -14.08 -5.53 -11.61
C LEU A 118 -13.30 -6.62 -12.37
N LYS A 119 -13.88 -7.18 -13.44
CA LYS A 119 -13.22 -8.19 -14.29
C LYS A 119 -11.90 -7.74 -14.88
N ILE A 120 -11.76 -6.46 -15.19
CA ILE A 120 -10.52 -5.89 -15.73
C ILE A 120 -9.62 -5.38 -14.59
N GLY A 121 -10.18 -4.63 -13.66
CA GLY A 121 -9.46 -3.89 -12.62
C GLY A 121 -8.83 -4.78 -11.57
N VAL A 122 -9.51 -5.83 -11.11
CA VAL A 122 -8.99 -6.72 -10.06
C VAL A 122 -7.72 -7.46 -10.53
N PRO A 123 -7.71 -8.12 -11.72
CA PRO A 123 -6.47 -8.69 -12.27
C PRO A 123 -5.40 -7.64 -12.61
N ALA A 124 -5.79 -6.43 -13.02
CA ALA A 124 -4.85 -5.34 -13.29
C ALA A 124 -4.09 -4.92 -12.02
N VAL A 125 -4.78 -4.80 -10.88
CA VAL A 125 -4.14 -4.49 -9.59
C VAL A 125 -3.12 -5.57 -9.21
N ALA A 126 -3.47 -6.85 -9.32
CA ALA A 126 -2.54 -7.94 -9.05
C ALA A 126 -1.30 -7.89 -9.95
N ARG A 127 -1.51 -7.61 -11.25
CA ARG A 127 -0.42 -7.47 -12.22
C ARG A 127 0.51 -6.31 -11.88
N ILE A 128 -0.02 -5.15 -11.50
CA ILE A 128 0.79 -3.98 -11.10
C ILE A 128 1.71 -4.35 -9.94
N PHE A 129 1.18 -4.96 -8.88
CA PHE A 129 2.01 -5.36 -7.74
C PHE A 129 3.06 -6.39 -8.13
N THR A 130 2.68 -7.46 -8.83
CA THR A 130 3.61 -8.52 -9.25
C THR A 130 4.69 -8.01 -10.21
N GLN A 131 4.38 -7.05 -11.08
CA GLN A 131 5.31 -6.53 -12.08
C GLN A 131 6.31 -5.53 -11.47
N PHE A 132 5.85 -4.62 -10.63
CA PHE A 132 6.68 -3.51 -10.17
C PHE A 132 7.33 -3.76 -8.81
N SER A 133 6.98 -4.82 -8.10
CA SER A 133 7.46 -5.10 -6.76
C SER A 133 7.68 -6.57 -6.49
N ASP A 134 8.13 -6.87 -5.28
CA ASP A 134 8.22 -8.24 -4.80
C ASP A 134 6.90 -8.74 -4.18
N GLN A 135 5.82 -7.94 -4.21
CA GLN A 135 4.50 -8.38 -3.75
C GLN A 135 3.87 -9.18 -4.89
N THR A 136 4.06 -10.50 -4.85
CA THR A 136 3.40 -11.41 -5.78
C THR A 136 1.92 -11.53 -5.42
N SER A 137 1.07 -11.18 -6.37
CA SER A 137 -0.38 -11.23 -6.26
C SER A 137 -0.98 -11.97 -7.46
N ARG A 138 -2.06 -12.71 -7.23
CA ARG A 138 -2.82 -13.43 -8.26
C ARG A 138 -4.32 -13.37 -7.98
N VAL A 139 -5.11 -13.58 -9.03
CA VAL A 139 -6.56 -13.50 -9.00
C VAL A 139 -7.15 -14.72 -9.66
N GLU A 140 -8.18 -15.30 -9.04
CA GLU A 140 -9.06 -16.29 -9.63
C GLU A 140 -10.45 -15.66 -9.80
N ASP A 141 -11.03 -15.75 -11.01
CA ASP A 141 -12.36 -15.24 -11.34
C ASP A 141 -13.34 -16.44 -11.41
N TYR A 142 -14.35 -16.42 -10.55
CA TYR A 142 -15.41 -17.44 -10.48
C TYR A 142 -16.74 -16.96 -11.09
N GLY A 143 -16.74 -15.78 -11.72
CA GLY A 143 -17.89 -15.18 -12.38
C GLY A 143 -18.73 -14.30 -11.44
N ASP A 144 -19.11 -14.81 -10.27
CA ASP A 144 -19.88 -14.10 -9.24
C ASP A 144 -19.01 -13.49 -8.13
N HIS A 145 -17.78 -13.99 -7.96
CA HIS A 145 -16.79 -13.46 -7.03
C HIS A 145 -15.36 -13.63 -7.56
N PHE A 146 -14.43 -12.93 -6.91
CA PHE A 146 -12.99 -13.06 -7.15
C PHE A 146 -12.32 -13.57 -5.88
N LEU A 147 -11.36 -14.46 -6.02
CA LEU A 147 -10.37 -14.73 -4.98
C LEU A 147 -9.10 -13.96 -5.31
N TYR A 148 -8.71 -13.04 -4.42
CA TYR A 148 -7.50 -12.24 -4.55
C TYR A 148 -6.47 -12.75 -3.54
N TYR A 149 -5.33 -13.20 -4.04
CA TYR A 149 -4.25 -13.74 -3.22
C TYR A 149 -3.07 -12.79 -3.23
N ILE A 150 -2.51 -12.56 -2.05
CA ILE A 150 -1.23 -11.88 -1.85
C ILE A 150 -0.29 -12.95 -1.30
N ASP A 151 0.51 -13.56 -2.17
CA ASP A 151 1.38 -14.68 -1.78
C ASP A 151 2.59 -14.19 -0.96
N ARG A 152 3.03 -12.94 -1.19
CA ARG A 152 4.06 -12.26 -0.39
C ARG A 152 3.53 -10.92 0.12
N CYS A 153 3.01 -10.91 1.35
CA CYS A 153 2.35 -9.73 1.92
C CYS A 153 3.33 -8.78 2.61
N SER A 154 3.48 -7.56 2.09
CA SER A 154 4.28 -6.50 2.74
C SER A 154 3.67 -5.99 4.05
N MET A 155 2.34 -5.89 4.12
CA MET A 155 1.61 -5.42 5.30
C MET A 155 1.57 -6.44 6.45
N CYS A 156 1.86 -7.70 6.15
CA CYS A 156 1.80 -8.84 7.07
C CYS A 156 3.20 -9.37 7.40
N TRP A 157 4.25 -8.77 6.82
CA TRP A 157 5.62 -9.28 6.91
C TRP A 157 6.04 -9.37 8.39
N GLU A 158 6.34 -10.60 8.83
CA GLU A 158 6.70 -10.96 10.22
C GLU A 158 5.75 -10.44 11.32
N ARG A 159 4.52 -10.03 10.96
CA ARG A 159 3.51 -9.62 11.94
C ARG A 159 2.76 -10.83 12.45
N THR A 160 2.54 -10.85 13.76
CA THR A 160 1.68 -11.83 14.42
C THR A 160 0.46 -11.14 14.98
N SER A 161 -0.65 -11.88 15.08
CA SER A 161 -1.85 -11.47 15.81
C SER A 161 -2.24 -12.63 16.71
N GLU A 162 -2.71 -12.31 17.92
CA GLU A 162 -3.45 -13.29 18.71
C GLU A 162 -4.70 -13.71 17.92
N ARG A 163 -5.03 -15.00 18.03
CA ARG A 163 -6.04 -15.68 17.22
C ARG A 163 -7.45 -15.48 17.79
#